data_AF-A0A836KJ24-F1
#
_entry.id   AF-A0A836KJ24-F1
#
_cell.length_a   1.000
_cell.length_b   1.000
_cell.length_c   1.000
_cell.angle_alpha   90.00
_cell.angle_beta   90.00
_cell.angle_gamma   90.00
#
_symmetry.space_group_name_H-M   'P 1'
#
loop_
_entity.id
_entity.type
_entity.pdbx_description
1 polymer ?
#
loop_
_entity_poly.entity_id
_entity_poly.type
_entity_poly.pdbx_seq_one_letter_code
_entity_poly.pdbx_strand_id
1 'polypeptide(L)'
;MSTITKEFRGLTVTDVVTWRRPVVSAAIFFSLFTTWAVFVFAEYTLTTFMSRIVSILFIVGAAAAVTKRTIVTSPEDVTASMDRTYEFVRPHVTRSVDCMVSLLTWRDYAVSAKFFAATFVTAFLGNWMSDTTLLLVALLLSFTAPVAYLKKQKEIECLLRRAHAYADQYLGMIKTHAFSKKQAVEQQLNEMERKVQ
;
A
#
# COMPACT_ATOMS: atom_id res chain seq x y z
N MET A 1 13.42 27.04 22.49
CA MET A 1 13.65 25.85 21.62
C MET A 1 13.51 24.50 22.34
N SER A 2 13.45 24.41 23.66
CA SER A 2 13.42 23.14 24.41
C SER A 2 12.05 22.45 24.54
N THR A 3 10.95 23.16 24.27
CA THR A 3 9.59 22.60 24.38
C THR A 3 9.27 21.69 23.20
N ILE A 4 9.63 22.10 21.98
CA ILE A 4 9.34 21.34 20.75
C ILE A 4 10.11 20.03 20.72
N THR A 5 11.37 20.01 21.14
CA THR A 5 12.20 18.79 21.16
C THR A 5 11.75 17.76 22.22
N LYS A 6 11.05 18.20 23.28
CA LYS A 6 10.37 17.28 24.22
C LYS A 6 9.16 16.61 23.60
N GLU A 7 8.45 17.31 22.71
CA GLU A 7 7.30 16.73 21.99
C GLU A 7 7.72 15.62 21.02
N PHE A 8 8.96 15.66 20.50
CA PHE A 8 9.49 14.64 19.60
C PHE A 8 10.06 13.39 20.32
N ARG A 9 10.31 13.44 21.63
CA ARG A 9 10.83 12.28 22.39
C ARG A 9 9.71 11.26 22.61
N GLY A 10 9.90 10.06 22.06
CA GLY A 10 8.96 8.93 22.21
C GLY A 10 7.86 8.85 21.14
N LEU A 11 8.03 9.52 20.00
CA LEU A 11 7.07 9.46 18.89
C LEU A 11 6.99 8.03 18.32
N THR A 12 5.82 7.43 18.45
CA THR A 12 5.47 6.22 17.70
C THR A 12 4.75 6.65 16.42
N VAL A 13 5.02 5.98 15.29
CA VAL A 13 4.39 6.29 13.99
C VAL A 13 2.85 6.30 14.13
N THR A 14 2.31 5.44 14.97
CA THR A 14 0.88 5.37 15.29
C THR A 14 0.34 6.65 15.92
N ASP A 15 1.11 7.35 16.77
CA ASP A 15 0.67 8.61 17.39
C ASP A 15 0.64 9.77 16.40
N VAL A 16 1.58 9.77 15.44
CA VAL A 16 1.64 10.76 14.35
C VAL A 16 0.46 10.58 13.40
N VAL A 17 0.20 9.33 13.03
CA VAL A 17 -0.90 8.91 12.15
C VAL A 17 -2.27 9.13 12.80
N THR A 18 -2.37 8.99 14.13
CA THR A 18 -3.61 9.19 14.89
C THR A 18 -3.84 10.66 15.30
N TRP A 19 -2.94 11.58 14.95
CA TRP A 19 -3.02 13.00 15.35
C TRP A 19 -3.15 13.21 16.87
N ARG A 20 -2.60 12.30 17.68
CA ARG A 20 -2.63 12.41 19.15
C ARG A 20 -1.91 13.67 19.65
N ARG A 21 -0.94 14.16 18.88
CA ARG A 21 -0.26 15.46 19.10
C ARG A 21 -0.41 16.34 17.85
N PRO A 22 -1.46 17.18 17.77
CA PRO A 22 -1.83 17.88 16.53
C PRO A 22 -0.74 18.85 16.05
N VAL A 23 0.02 19.46 16.95
CA VAL A 23 1.13 20.37 16.59
C VAL A 23 2.25 19.63 15.87
N VAL A 24 2.61 18.43 16.33
CA VAL A 24 3.69 17.63 15.73
C VAL A 24 3.23 17.00 14.41
N SER A 25 2.02 16.44 14.37
CA SER A 25 1.45 15.88 13.14
C SER A 25 1.24 16.97 12.07
N ALA A 26 0.77 18.16 12.44
CA ALA A 26 0.64 19.28 11.52
C ALA A 26 2.00 19.80 11.05
N ALA A 27 3.02 19.87 11.93
CA ALA A 27 4.38 20.25 11.52
C ALA A 27 4.98 19.25 10.53
N ILE A 28 4.80 17.94 10.75
CA ILE A 28 5.25 16.90 9.82
C ILE A 28 4.49 17.02 8.50
N PHE A 29 3.16 17.14 8.54
CA PHE A 29 2.34 17.32 7.34
C PHE A 29 2.75 18.57 6.55
N PHE A 30 2.99 19.69 7.24
CA PHE A 30 3.41 20.94 6.62
C PHE A 30 4.82 20.84 6.04
N SER A 31 5.75 20.15 6.71
CA SER A 31 7.10 19.91 6.18
C SER A 31 7.06 19.05 4.90
N LEU A 32 6.20 18.04 4.88
CA LEU A 32 6.02 17.15 3.74
C LEU A 32 5.31 17.87 2.59
N PHE A 33 4.29 18.67 2.91
CA PHE A 33 3.58 19.54 1.96
C PHE A 33 4.49 20.62 1.38
N THR A 34 5.36 21.22 2.20
CA THR A 34 6.33 22.21 1.74
C THR A 34 7.37 21.57 0.83
N THR A 35 7.87 20.38 1.19
CA THR A 35 8.78 19.62 0.33
C THR A 35 8.11 19.30 -1.01
N TRP A 36 6.87 18.83 -0.98
CA TRP A 36 6.07 18.59 -2.19
C TRP A 36 5.87 19.88 -3.02
N ALA A 37 5.52 21.00 -2.37
CA ALA A 37 5.30 22.27 -3.03
C ALA A 37 6.58 22.78 -3.72
N VAL A 38 7.74 22.63 -3.08
CA VAL A 38 9.05 22.95 -3.70
C VAL A 38 9.27 22.13 -4.97
N PHE A 39 8.90 20.84 -4.97
CA PHE A 39 8.95 20.01 -6.17
C PHE A 39 8.01 20.48 -7.28
N VAL A 40 6.81 20.95 -6.93
CA VAL A 40 5.85 21.54 -7.88
C VAL A 40 6.37 22.84 -8.47
N PHE A 41 6.83 23.77 -7.63
CA PHE A 41 7.34 25.07 -8.07
C PHE A 41 8.64 24.96 -8.88
N ALA A 42 9.42 23.92 -8.64
CA ALA A 42 10.58 23.60 -9.45
C ALA A 42 10.24 22.80 -10.73
N GLU A 43 8.95 22.61 -11.05
CA GLU A 43 8.43 21.85 -12.20
C GLU A 43 9.01 20.43 -12.34
N TYR A 44 9.40 19.81 -11.22
CA TYR A 44 9.87 18.43 -11.23
C TYR A 44 8.68 17.48 -11.28
N THR A 45 8.30 17.09 -12.49
CA THR A 45 7.42 15.94 -12.73
C THR A 45 8.12 14.65 -12.29
N LEU A 46 7.37 13.63 -11.84
CA LEU A 46 7.93 12.31 -11.53
C LEU A 46 8.77 11.75 -12.70
N THR A 47 8.32 12.01 -13.92
CA THR A 47 9.00 11.64 -15.17
C THR A 47 10.37 12.31 -15.31
N THR A 48 10.50 13.61 -15.03
CA THR A 48 11.79 14.31 -15.14
C THR A 48 12.72 13.92 -14.00
N PHE A 49 12.19 13.63 -12.82
CA PHE A 49 12.96 13.10 -11.69
C PHE A 49 13.54 11.71 -11.99
N MET A 50 12.72 10.78 -12.48
CA MET A 50 13.16 9.44 -12.87
C MET A 50 14.18 9.50 -14.02
N SER A 51 13.94 10.34 -15.03
CA SER A 51 14.88 10.57 -16.12
C SER A 51 16.23 11.09 -15.62
N ARG A 52 16.23 12.02 -14.66
CA ARG A 52 17.46 12.55 -14.06
C ARG A 52 18.18 11.53 -13.19
N ILE A 53 17.47 10.71 -12.41
CA ILE A 53 18.09 9.61 -11.66
C ILE A 53 18.76 8.63 -12.62
N VAL A 54 18.06 8.21 -13.68
CA VAL A 54 18.63 7.33 -14.70
C VAL A 54 19.84 7.98 -15.36
N SER A 55 19.78 9.28 -15.67
CA SER A 55 20.90 10.03 -16.25
C SER A 55 22.10 10.10 -15.29
N ILE A 56 21.86 10.37 -14.00
CA ILE A 56 22.91 10.40 -12.98
C ILE A 56 23.50 9.00 -12.78
N LEU A 57 22.67 7.95 -12.72
CA LEU A 57 23.13 6.57 -12.64
C LEU A 57 23.93 6.17 -13.89
N PHE A 58 23.55 6.66 -15.05
CA PHE A 58 24.29 6.43 -16.29
C PHE A 58 25.63 7.18 -16.28
N ILE A 59 25.67 8.43 -15.83
CA ILE A 59 26.90 9.21 -15.69
C ILE A 59 27.82 8.59 -14.62
N VAL A 60 27.28 8.22 -13.46
CA VAL A 60 28.03 7.55 -12.38
C VAL A 60 28.47 6.16 -12.82
N GLY A 61 27.65 5.42 -13.56
CA GLY A 61 27.98 4.13 -14.13
C GLY A 61 29.06 4.23 -15.20
N ALA A 62 28.98 5.21 -16.08
CA ALA A 62 30.00 5.51 -17.09
C ALA A 62 31.30 6.00 -16.43
N ALA A 63 31.22 6.90 -15.45
CA ALA A 63 32.35 7.36 -14.66
C ALA A 63 32.99 6.20 -13.88
N ALA A 64 32.21 5.33 -13.26
CA ALA A 64 32.70 4.14 -12.58
C ALA A 64 33.30 3.12 -13.55
N ALA A 65 32.77 2.97 -14.77
CA ALA A 65 33.35 2.12 -15.79
C ALA A 65 34.68 2.67 -16.33
N VAL A 66 34.77 3.99 -16.58
CA VAL A 66 36.00 4.69 -16.98
C VAL A 66 37.03 4.66 -15.85
N THR A 67 36.60 4.90 -14.62
CA THR A 67 37.42 4.84 -13.40
C THR A 67 37.90 3.41 -13.16
N LYS A 68 37.05 2.39 -13.28
CA LYS A 68 37.47 0.97 -13.25
C LYS A 68 38.49 0.64 -14.34
N ARG A 69 38.40 1.26 -15.52
CA ARG A 69 39.38 1.10 -16.61
C ARG A 69 40.72 1.80 -16.32
N THR A 70 40.73 2.83 -15.48
CA THR A 70 41.93 3.60 -15.07
C THR A 70 42.53 3.15 -13.72
N ILE A 71 41.76 2.47 -12.87
CA ILE A 71 42.17 1.97 -11.54
C ILE A 71 42.62 0.50 -11.53
N VAL A 72 42.71 -0.17 -12.70
CA VAL A 72 43.41 -1.47 -12.85
C VAL A 72 44.94 -1.32 -12.70
N THR A 73 45.40 -0.73 -11.60
CA THR A 73 46.83 -0.61 -11.24
C THR A 73 47.06 -0.89 -9.74
N SER A 74 46.02 -1.08 -8.91
CA SER A 74 46.17 -1.63 -7.55
C SER A 74 44.93 -2.47 -7.17
N PRO A 75 45.01 -3.83 -7.18
CA PRO A 75 43.81 -4.68 -7.30
C PRO A 75 43.19 -5.22 -6.01
N GLU A 76 43.67 -4.87 -4.81
CA GLU A 76 43.43 -5.76 -3.65
C GLU A 76 42.36 -5.25 -2.66
N ASP A 77 42.19 -3.94 -2.48
CA ASP A 77 41.28 -3.41 -1.46
C ASP A 77 39.87 -3.03 -1.98
N VAL A 78 39.71 -2.76 -3.28
CA VAL A 78 38.43 -2.26 -3.85
C VAL A 78 37.42 -3.38 -4.12
N THR A 79 37.91 -4.59 -4.41
CA THR A 79 37.10 -5.78 -4.67
C THR A 79 36.36 -6.24 -3.42
N ALA A 80 37.00 -6.22 -2.25
CA ALA A 80 36.40 -6.64 -0.98
C ALA A 80 35.24 -5.72 -0.53
N SER A 81 35.36 -4.39 -0.71
CA SER A 81 34.30 -3.46 -0.32
C SER A 81 33.08 -3.50 -1.27
N MET A 82 33.34 -3.77 -2.55
CA MET A 82 32.30 -3.85 -3.57
C MET A 82 31.51 -5.15 -3.44
N ASP A 83 32.17 -6.28 -3.13
CA ASP A 83 31.50 -7.55 -2.82
C ASP A 83 30.61 -7.45 -1.59
N ARG A 84 31.07 -6.79 -0.52
CA ARG A 84 30.25 -6.60 0.69
C ARG A 84 29.00 -5.75 0.45
N THR A 85 29.12 -4.72 -0.39
CA THR A 85 27.98 -3.88 -0.79
C THR A 85 27.03 -4.66 -1.70
N TYR A 86 27.57 -5.46 -2.62
CA TYR A 86 26.80 -6.30 -3.52
C TYR A 86 26.04 -7.39 -2.75
N GLU A 87 26.66 -8.05 -1.78
CA GLU A 87 26.01 -9.03 -0.89
C GLU A 87 24.90 -8.42 -0.04
N PHE A 88 25.03 -7.17 0.39
CA PHE A 88 23.97 -6.48 1.15
C PHE A 88 22.80 -6.06 0.26
N VAL A 89 23.07 -5.57 -0.96
CA VAL A 89 22.02 -5.03 -1.85
C VAL A 89 21.30 -6.14 -2.62
N ARG A 90 22.02 -7.20 -3.00
CA ARG A 90 21.49 -8.34 -3.76
C ARG A 90 20.23 -8.97 -3.14
N PRO A 91 20.15 -9.30 -1.83
CA PRO A 91 18.95 -9.91 -1.26
C PRO A 91 17.74 -8.97 -1.31
N HIS A 92 17.94 -7.66 -1.15
CA HIS A 92 16.86 -6.69 -1.24
C HIS A 92 16.34 -6.53 -2.67
N VAL A 93 17.25 -6.45 -3.66
CA VAL A 93 16.87 -6.33 -5.08
C VAL A 93 16.23 -7.62 -5.58
N THR A 94 16.84 -8.77 -5.31
CA THR A 94 16.27 -10.07 -5.73
C THR A 94 14.92 -10.34 -5.07
N ARG A 95 14.73 -10.00 -3.79
CA ARG A 95 13.41 -10.10 -3.14
C ARG A 95 12.38 -9.17 -3.76
N SER A 96 12.76 -7.96 -4.14
CA SER A 96 11.86 -7.01 -4.79
C SER A 96 11.49 -7.46 -6.20
N VAL A 97 12.46 -7.96 -6.96
CA VAL A 97 12.24 -8.53 -8.29
C VAL A 97 11.38 -9.79 -8.21
N ASP A 98 11.63 -10.71 -7.28
CA ASP A 98 10.80 -11.90 -7.08
C ASP A 98 9.36 -11.52 -6.68
N CYS A 99 9.20 -10.49 -5.84
CA CYS A 99 7.88 -9.95 -5.51
C CYS A 99 7.18 -9.40 -6.77
N MET A 100 7.88 -8.59 -7.57
CA MET A 100 7.32 -8.02 -8.80
C MET A 100 6.96 -9.11 -9.82
N VAL A 101 7.83 -10.09 -10.01
CA VAL A 101 7.59 -11.27 -10.86
C VAL A 101 6.40 -12.08 -10.33
N SER A 102 6.30 -12.31 -9.02
CA SER A 102 5.16 -13.03 -8.43
C SER A 102 3.81 -12.31 -8.65
N LEU A 103 3.83 -10.97 -8.66
CA LEU A 103 2.67 -10.13 -8.97
C LEU A 103 2.30 -10.21 -10.45
N LEU A 104 3.29 -10.16 -11.34
CA LEU A 104 3.16 -10.26 -12.80
C LEU A 104 2.72 -11.66 -13.27
N THR A 105 3.21 -12.71 -12.64
CA THR A 105 2.85 -14.11 -12.91
C THR A 105 1.52 -14.51 -12.25
N TRP A 106 0.84 -13.58 -11.57
CA TRP A 106 -0.46 -13.79 -10.94
C TRP A 106 -0.49 -14.99 -9.98
N ARG A 107 0.64 -15.26 -9.32
CA ARG A 107 0.81 -16.43 -8.45
C ARG A 107 -0.11 -16.37 -7.22
N ASP A 108 -0.43 -15.16 -6.78
CA ASP A 108 -1.42 -14.87 -5.74
C ASP A 108 -2.53 -13.96 -6.30
N TYR A 109 -3.62 -14.57 -6.75
CA TYR A 109 -4.76 -13.84 -7.34
C TYR A 109 -5.28 -12.70 -6.46
N ALA A 110 -5.32 -12.90 -5.13
CA ALA A 110 -5.81 -11.91 -4.18
C ALA A 110 -4.87 -10.69 -4.05
N VAL A 111 -3.55 -10.90 -4.07
CA VAL A 111 -2.57 -9.81 -3.93
C VAL A 111 -2.43 -9.06 -5.24
N SER A 112 -2.35 -9.78 -6.36
CA SER A 112 -2.33 -9.17 -7.70
C SER A 112 -3.61 -8.40 -8.01
N ALA A 113 -4.80 -8.89 -7.61
CA ALA A 113 -6.05 -8.17 -7.80
C ALA A 113 -6.11 -6.86 -7.01
N LYS A 114 -5.63 -6.86 -5.75
CA LYS A 114 -5.51 -5.63 -4.94
C LYS A 114 -4.54 -4.64 -5.57
N PHE A 115 -3.39 -5.12 -6.03
CA PHE A 115 -2.40 -4.29 -6.71
C PHE A 115 -2.93 -3.70 -8.02
N PHE A 116 -3.63 -4.50 -8.82
CA PHE A 116 -4.26 -4.05 -10.05
C PHE A 116 -5.37 -3.03 -9.79
N ALA A 117 -6.23 -3.27 -8.80
CA ALA A 117 -7.27 -2.32 -8.40
C ALA A 117 -6.67 -0.99 -7.92
N ALA A 118 -5.62 -1.04 -7.09
CA ALA A 118 -4.91 0.17 -6.64
C ALA A 118 -4.25 0.92 -7.80
N THR A 119 -3.59 0.20 -8.71
CA THR A 119 -2.96 0.77 -9.90
C THR A 119 -4.00 1.39 -10.83
N PHE A 120 -5.14 0.72 -11.04
CA PHE A 120 -6.23 1.21 -11.88
C PHE A 120 -6.86 2.47 -11.32
N VAL A 121 -7.15 2.51 -10.02
CA VAL A 121 -7.64 3.72 -9.33
C VAL A 121 -6.63 4.84 -9.47
N THR A 122 -5.34 4.55 -9.25
CA THR A 122 -4.26 5.53 -9.42
C THR A 122 -4.20 6.06 -10.85
N ALA A 123 -4.28 5.20 -11.86
CA ALA A 123 -4.28 5.59 -13.27
C ALA A 123 -5.52 6.43 -13.65
N PHE A 124 -6.69 6.07 -13.13
CA PHE A 124 -7.91 6.84 -13.34
C PHE A 124 -7.84 8.23 -12.72
N LEU A 125 -7.30 8.35 -11.49
CA LEU A 125 -7.06 9.64 -10.84
C LEU A 125 -5.97 10.45 -11.56
N GLY A 126 -4.93 9.80 -12.11
CA GLY A 126 -3.84 10.44 -12.84
C GLY A 126 -4.26 10.97 -14.21
N ASN A 127 -5.32 10.43 -14.80
CA ASN A 127 -5.90 11.01 -16.02
C ASN A 127 -6.63 12.34 -15.74
N TRP A 128 -7.06 12.59 -14.50
CA TRP A 128 -7.76 13.81 -14.11
C TRP A 128 -6.82 14.87 -13.52
N MET A 129 -5.63 14.48 -13.04
CA MET A 129 -4.70 15.36 -12.33
C MET A 129 -3.23 15.03 -12.62
N SER A 130 -2.36 16.05 -12.63
CA SER A 130 -0.91 15.87 -12.78
C SER A 130 -0.32 14.87 -11.77
N ASP A 131 0.71 14.12 -12.16
CA ASP A 131 1.43 13.12 -11.34
C ASP A 131 1.77 13.64 -9.94
N THR A 132 2.16 14.91 -9.85
CA THR A 132 2.54 15.57 -8.60
C THR A 132 1.33 15.79 -7.70
N THR A 133 0.18 16.18 -8.25
CA THR A 133 -1.08 16.34 -7.51
C THR A 133 -1.61 15.00 -7.00
N LEU A 134 -1.40 13.93 -7.74
CA LEU A 134 -1.74 12.56 -7.33
C LEU A 134 -0.98 12.15 -6.06
N LEU A 135 0.32 12.47 -6.01
CA LEU A 135 1.17 12.30 -4.84
C LEU A 135 0.67 13.09 -3.64
N LEU A 136 0.22 14.33 -3.86
CA LEU A 136 -0.39 15.14 -2.81
C LEU A 136 -1.67 14.49 -2.28
N VAL A 137 -2.56 14.05 -3.17
CA VAL A 137 -3.81 13.40 -2.78
C VAL A 137 -3.53 12.10 -2.01
N ALA A 138 -2.54 11.31 -2.44
CA ALA A 138 -2.12 10.10 -1.73
C ALA A 138 -1.56 10.41 -0.33
N LEU A 139 -0.76 11.49 -0.18
CA LEU A 139 -0.28 11.98 1.11
C LEU A 139 -1.42 12.44 2.00
N LEU A 140 -2.34 13.24 1.47
CA LEU A 140 -3.54 13.67 2.18
C LEU A 140 -4.38 12.48 2.62
N LEU A 141 -4.63 11.50 1.74
CA LEU A 141 -5.37 10.29 2.08
C LEU A 141 -4.64 9.49 3.14
N SER A 142 -3.32 9.32 3.05
CA SER A 142 -2.55 8.56 4.04
C SER A 142 -2.58 9.18 5.43
N PHE A 143 -2.59 10.51 5.53
CA PHE A 143 -2.71 11.22 6.81
C PHE A 143 -4.15 11.40 7.28
N THR A 144 -5.09 11.57 6.37
CA THR A 144 -6.50 11.88 6.69
C THR A 144 -7.32 10.60 6.88
N ALA A 145 -7.06 9.53 6.14
CA ALA A 145 -7.79 8.25 6.25
C ALA A 145 -7.77 7.66 7.66
N PRO A 146 -6.63 7.54 8.37
CA PRO A 146 -6.63 7.00 9.73
C PRO A 146 -7.37 7.90 10.71
N VAL A 147 -7.25 9.23 10.58
CA VAL A 147 -7.96 10.20 11.42
C VAL A 147 -9.47 10.17 11.18
N ALA A 148 -9.88 10.13 9.91
CA ALA A 148 -11.28 10.00 9.51
C ALA A 148 -11.86 8.67 10.01
N TYR A 149 -11.08 7.59 9.92
CA TYR A 149 -11.49 6.27 10.42
C TYR A 149 -11.70 6.28 11.93
N LEU A 150 -10.76 6.81 12.72
CA LEU A 150 -10.89 6.91 14.18
C LEU A 150 -12.08 7.79 14.60
N LYS A 151 -12.27 8.94 13.95
CA LYS A 151 -13.36 9.86 14.30
C LYS A 151 -14.74 9.30 13.92
N LYS A 152 -14.80 8.47 12.88
CA LYS A 152 -16.02 7.81 12.41
C LYS A 152 -16.18 6.38 12.89
N GLN A 153 -15.25 5.86 13.70
CA GLN A 153 -15.26 4.46 14.14
C GLN A 153 -16.58 4.07 14.81
N LYS A 154 -17.12 4.93 15.70
CA LYS A 154 -18.41 4.66 16.36
C LYS A 154 -19.59 4.61 15.39
N GLU A 155 -19.55 5.43 14.35
CA GLU A 155 -20.61 5.52 13.33
C GLU A 155 -20.51 4.33 12.37
N ILE A 156 -19.29 3.98 11.96
CA ILE A 156 -18.98 2.80 11.13
C ILE A 156 -19.34 1.51 11.87
N GLU A 157 -19.01 1.38 13.15
CA GLU A 157 -19.38 0.21 13.97
C GLU A 157 -20.89 0.10 14.19
N CYS A 158 -21.60 1.23 14.26
CA CYS A 158 -23.07 1.24 14.33
C CYS A 158 -23.68 0.78 13.00
N LEU A 159 -23.16 1.27 11.88
CA LEU A 159 -23.59 0.84 10.54
C LEU A 159 -23.25 -0.62 10.28
N LEU A 160 -22.06 -1.09 10.69
CA LEU A 160 -21.62 -2.46 10.53
C LEU A 160 -22.47 -3.43 11.37
N ARG A 161 -22.82 -3.05 12.60
CA ARG A 161 -23.77 -3.82 13.43
C ARG A 161 -25.15 -3.90 12.81
N ARG A 162 -25.66 -2.80 12.23
CA ARG A 162 -26.93 -2.82 11.51
C ARG A 162 -26.85 -3.72 10.27
N ALA A 163 -25.79 -3.61 9.48
CA ALA A 163 -25.58 -4.44 8.30
C ALA A 163 -25.50 -5.93 8.67
N HIS A 164 -24.80 -6.29 9.74
CA HIS A 164 -24.76 -7.65 10.27
C HIS A 164 -26.13 -8.13 10.73
N ALA A 165 -26.89 -7.31 11.44
CA ALA A 165 -28.24 -7.66 11.87
C ALA A 165 -29.17 -7.94 10.69
N TYR A 166 -29.11 -7.12 9.63
CA TYR A 166 -29.84 -7.39 8.39
C TYR A 166 -29.35 -8.68 7.71
N ALA A 167 -28.04 -8.88 7.59
CA ALA A 167 -27.46 -10.08 6.97
C ALA A 167 -27.89 -11.37 7.70
N ASP A 168 -27.88 -11.38 9.04
CA ASP A 168 -28.34 -12.51 9.85
C ASP A 168 -29.84 -12.75 9.70
N GLN A 169 -30.65 -11.68 9.59
CA GLN A 169 -32.08 -11.81 9.34
C GLN A 169 -32.36 -12.45 7.98
N TYR A 170 -31.66 -12.03 6.92
CA TYR A 170 -31.80 -12.62 5.59
C TYR A 170 -31.30 -14.08 5.55
N LEU A 171 -30.18 -14.39 6.20
CA LEU A 171 -29.68 -15.76 6.33
C LEU A 171 -30.66 -16.66 7.09
N GLY A 172 -31.30 -16.14 8.13
CA GLY A 172 -32.35 -16.83 8.89
C GLY A 172 -33.53 -17.23 8.02
N MET A 173 -34.05 -16.30 7.22
CA MET A 173 -35.15 -16.57 6.29
C MET A 173 -34.79 -17.63 5.24
N ILE A 174 -33.60 -17.51 4.65
CA ILE A 174 -33.12 -18.49 3.67
C ILE A 174 -32.98 -19.87 4.31
N LYS A 175 -32.47 -19.94 5.55
CA LYS A 175 -32.33 -21.21 6.29
C LYS A 175 -33.69 -21.85 6.60
N THR A 176 -34.68 -21.07 7.02
CA THR A 176 -36.03 -21.61 7.30
C THR A 176 -36.72 -22.11 6.03
N HIS A 177 -36.60 -21.38 4.92
CA HIS A 177 -37.15 -21.83 3.65
C HIS A 177 -36.44 -23.08 3.13
N ALA A 178 -35.11 -23.17 3.27
CA ALA A 178 -34.35 -24.37 2.91
C ALA A 178 -34.73 -25.59 3.78
N PHE A 179 -34.91 -25.40 5.09
CA PHE A 179 -35.26 -26.48 6.02
C PHE A 179 -36.68 -26.99 5.81
N SER A 180 -37.64 -26.08 5.60
CA SER A 180 -39.02 -26.41 5.24
C SER A 180 -39.08 -27.22 3.94
N LYS A 181 -38.34 -26.78 2.91
CA LYS A 181 -38.30 -27.48 1.63
C LYS A 181 -37.66 -28.87 1.75
N LYS A 182 -36.63 -29.02 2.59
CA LYS A 182 -36.00 -30.32 2.87
C LYS A 182 -36.97 -31.29 3.57
N GLN A 183 -37.70 -30.85 4.59
CA GLN A 183 -38.70 -31.67 5.29
C GLN A 183 -39.87 -32.08 4.38
N ALA A 184 -40.35 -31.16 3.54
CA ALA A 184 -41.40 -31.48 2.56
C ALA A 184 -40.96 -32.56 1.57
N VAL A 185 -39.70 -32.51 1.11
CA VAL A 185 -39.12 -33.51 0.21
C VAL A 185 -38.94 -34.87 0.92
N GLU A 186 -38.45 -34.89 2.17
CA GLU A 186 -38.32 -36.13 2.96
C GLU A 186 -39.69 -36.79 3.24
N GLN A 187 -40.73 -36.00 3.51
CA GLN A 187 -42.10 -36.53 3.68
C GLN A 187 -42.67 -37.13 2.40
N GLN A 188 -42.47 -36.45 1.26
CA GLN A 188 -42.89 -36.95 -0.05
C GLN A 188 -42.16 -38.25 -0.42
N LEU A 189 -40.87 -38.36 -0.09
CA LEU A 189 -40.09 -39.56 -0.32
C LEU A 189 -40.60 -40.75 0.50
N ASN A 190 -40.84 -40.54 1.81
CA ASN A 190 -41.37 -41.59 2.70
C ASN A 190 -42.81 -42.01 2.33
N GLU A 191 -43.63 -41.12 1.75
CA GLU A 191 -44.94 -41.49 1.21
C GLU A 191 -44.83 -42.30 -0.09
N MET A 192 -43.88 -41.97 -0.96
CA MET A 192 -43.61 -42.75 -2.17
C MET A 192 -43.14 -44.17 -1.82
N GLU A 193 -42.21 -44.31 -0.89
CA GLU A 193 -41.73 -45.64 -0.45
C GLU A 193 -42.85 -46.49 0.15
N ARG A 194 -43.74 -45.89 0.96
CA ARG A 194 -44.92 -46.59 1.51
C ARG A 194 -45.97 -47.01 0.48
N LYS A 195 -46.02 -46.36 -0.68
CA LYS A 195 -46.96 -46.70 -1.77
C LYS A 195 -46.40 -47.76 -2.73
N VAL A 196 -45.08 -47.94 -2.73
CA VAL A 196 -44.37 -48.90 -3.58
C VAL A 196 -44.22 -50.27 -2.89
N GLN A 197 -44.29 -50.31 -1.55
CA GLN A 197 -44.42 -51.54 -0.73
C GLN A 197 -45.85 -52.02 -0.63
#